data_AF-A0AAJ6AM55-F1
#
_entry.id   AF-A0AAJ6AM55-F1
#
_cell.length_a   1.000
_cell.length_b   1.000
_cell.length_c   1.000
_cell.angle_alpha   90.00
_cell.angle_beta   90.00
_cell.angle_gamma   90.00
#
_symmetry.space_group_name_H-M   'P 1'
#
loop_
_entity.id
_entity.type
_entity.pdbx_description
1 polymer ?
#
loop_
_entity_poly.entity_id
_entity_poly.type
_entity_poly.pdbx_seq_one_letter_code
_entity_poly.pdbx_strand_id
1 'polypeptide(L)'
;MPLRRVLTSALASFALVLASVGAVALSAGPAAANPCGFYETASDAYYNHCTSDGSHIVIEIDDWGPNSEQCVGPGVTWIGSASGVDGAWYTGRTC
;
A
#
# COMPACT_ATOMS: atom_id res chain seq x y z
N MET A 1 -35.17 62.99 1.27
CA MET A 1 -35.14 61.95 0.24
C MET A 1 -34.28 60.76 0.69
N PRO A 2 -34.79 59.53 0.57
CA PRO A 2 -34.43 58.37 1.39
C PRO A 2 -33.25 57.57 0.83
N LEU A 3 -32.14 58.24 0.47
CA LEU A 3 -31.03 57.57 -0.22
C LEU A 3 -29.90 57.07 0.69
N ARG A 4 -29.92 57.41 1.99
CA ARG A 4 -28.85 57.02 2.94
C ARG A 4 -29.10 55.72 3.70
N ARG A 5 -30.32 55.17 3.66
CA ARG A 5 -30.69 54.00 4.49
C ARG A 5 -30.81 52.69 3.70
N VAL A 6 -30.55 52.72 2.39
CA VAL A 6 -30.68 51.55 1.50
C VAL A 6 -29.31 50.93 1.14
N LEU A 7 -28.20 51.61 1.43
CA LEU A 7 -26.86 51.20 1.00
C LEU A 7 -26.11 50.25 1.96
N THR A 8 -26.66 49.95 3.15
CA THR A 8 -26.01 49.05 4.13
C THR A 8 -26.66 47.68 4.25
N SER A 9 -27.71 47.38 3.46
CA SER A 9 -28.47 46.13 3.60
C SER A 9 -28.17 45.10 2.51
N ALA A 10 -27.38 45.43 1.48
CA ALA A 10 -27.08 44.52 0.36
C ALA A 10 -25.76 43.73 0.50
N LEU A 11 -24.92 44.02 1.50
CA LEU A 11 -23.62 43.38 1.68
C LEU A 11 -23.61 42.24 2.70
N ALA A 12 -24.68 42.06 3.48
CA ALA A 12 -24.72 41.04 4.54
C ALA A 12 -25.18 39.65 4.05
N SER A 13 -25.73 39.53 2.84
CA SER A 13 -26.35 38.29 2.36
C SER A 13 -25.40 37.36 1.59
N PHE A 14 -24.19 37.80 1.24
CA PHE A 14 -23.21 36.96 0.53
C PHE A 14 -22.26 36.17 1.43
N ALA A 15 -22.25 36.44 2.74
CA ALA A 15 -21.31 35.79 3.67
C ALA A 15 -21.77 34.40 4.14
N LEU A 16 -23.04 34.03 4.01
CA LEU A 16 -23.57 32.78 4.59
C LEU A 16 -23.62 31.58 3.64
N VAL A 17 -23.38 31.74 2.33
CA VAL A 17 -23.51 30.61 1.39
C VAL A 17 -22.19 29.86 1.17
N LEU A 18 -21.05 30.44 1.56
CA LEU A 18 -19.71 29.87 1.28
C LEU A 18 -19.10 29.10 2.48
N ALA A 19 -19.91 28.67 3.44
CA ALA A 19 -19.43 27.98 4.65
C ALA A 19 -19.71 26.46 4.67
N SER A 20 -20.32 25.90 3.62
CA SER A 20 -20.82 24.51 3.63
C SER A 20 -20.10 23.56 2.66
N VAL A 21 -18.87 23.89 2.24
CA VAL A 21 -18.00 22.86 1.63
C VAL A 21 -17.36 22.08 2.78
N GLY A 22 -18.14 21.17 3.37
CA GLY A 22 -17.63 20.21 4.33
C GLY A 22 -16.52 19.41 3.68
N ALA A 23 -15.30 19.54 4.19
CA ALA A 23 -14.19 18.69 3.79
C ALA A 23 -14.55 17.24 4.19
N VAL A 24 -14.96 16.44 3.22
CA VAL A 24 -15.04 14.99 3.39
C VAL A 24 -13.60 14.47 3.52
N ALA A 25 -13.16 14.31 4.77
CA ALA A 25 -11.94 13.58 5.06
C ALA A 25 -12.20 12.11 4.70
N LEU A 26 -11.81 11.71 3.49
CA LEU A 26 -11.70 10.31 3.12
C LEU A 26 -10.61 9.70 4.01
N SER A 27 -11.02 9.00 5.07
CA SER A 27 -10.09 8.19 5.84
C SER A 27 -9.62 7.06 4.93
N ALA A 28 -8.37 7.10 4.49
CA ALA A 28 -7.73 5.94 3.90
C ALA A 28 -7.76 4.83 4.96
N GLY A 29 -8.42 3.72 4.64
CA GLY A 29 -8.35 2.52 5.46
C GLY A 29 -6.90 2.01 5.54
N PRO A 30 -6.58 1.14 6.51
CA PRO A 30 -5.27 0.52 6.58
C PRO A 30 -4.97 -0.19 5.25
N ALA A 31 -3.75 -0.03 4.74
CA ALA A 31 -3.31 -0.77 3.57
C ALA A 31 -3.43 -2.27 3.85
N ALA A 32 -3.91 -3.03 2.87
CA ALA A 32 -3.95 -4.49 2.97
C ALA A 32 -2.54 -5.02 3.24
N ALA A 33 -2.40 -5.90 4.22
CA ALA A 33 -1.13 -6.56 4.49
C ALA A 33 -0.75 -7.47 3.33
N ASN A 34 0.54 -7.59 3.06
CA ASN A 34 1.04 -8.52 2.06
C ASN A 34 0.73 -9.97 2.49
N PRO A 35 0.33 -10.86 1.55
CA PRO A 35 0.09 -12.26 1.85
C PRO A 35 1.38 -12.94 2.32
N CYS A 36 1.25 -14.04 3.06
CA CYS A 36 2.39 -14.85 3.50
C CYS A 36 2.86 -15.78 2.38
N GLY A 37 4.17 -16.00 2.29
CA GLY A 37 4.79 -16.78 1.22
C GLY A 37 4.96 -15.97 -0.07
N PHE A 38 4.97 -16.68 -1.20
CA PHE A 38 5.12 -16.07 -2.52
C PHE A 38 3.89 -15.25 -2.93
N TYR A 39 4.14 -14.07 -3.49
CA TYR A 39 3.12 -13.30 -4.17
C TYR A 39 3.73 -12.39 -5.22
N GLU A 40 2.89 -11.97 -6.15
CA GLU A 40 3.27 -11.08 -7.24
C GLU A 40 2.47 -9.79 -7.22
N THR A 41 3.08 -8.78 -7.79
CA THR A 41 2.44 -7.54 -8.21
C THR A 41 2.42 -7.51 -9.74
N ALA A 42 1.99 -6.39 -10.34
CA ALA A 42 2.01 -6.25 -11.79
C ALA A 42 3.41 -6.35 -12.42
N SER A 43 4.48 -6.09 -11.66
CA SER A 43 5.86 -6.02 -12.17
C SER A 43 6.84 -6.92 -11.41
N ASP A 44 6.59 -7.18 -10.14
CA ASP A 44 7.58 -7.75 -9.23
C ASP A 44 7.02 -8.93 -8.44
N ALA A 45 7.90 -9.88 -8.16
CA ALA A 45 7.68 -11.05 -7.34
C ALA A 45 8.35 -10.89 -5.97
N TYR A 46 7.66 -11.36 -4.94
CA TYR A 46 8.08 -11.22 -3.56
C TYR A 46 7.86 -12.51 -2.78
N TYR A 47 8.62 -12.68 -1.70
CA TYR A 47 8.37 -13.66 -0.67
C TYR A 47 8.22 -12.96 0.69
N ASN A 48 7.09 -13.19 1.37
CA ASN A 48 6.85 -12.65 2.70
C ASN A 48 6.96 -13.74 3.78
N HIS A 49 8.00 -13.67 4.59
CA HIS A 49 8.22 -14.55 5.73
C HIS A 49 7.47 -14.02 6.95
N CYS A 50 6.27 -14.55 7.20
CA CYS A 50 5.33 -14.05 8.19
C CYS A 50 5.60 -14.47 9.64
N THR A 51 6.84 -14.77 10.01
CA THR A 51 7.18 -15.01 11.43
C THR A 51 7.67 -13.72 12.10
N SER A 52 7.67 -13.71 13.43
CA SER A 52 8.21 -12.62 14.25
C SER A 52 9.33 -13.10 15.17
N ASP A 53 9.79 -14.33 14.99
CA ASP A 53 10.79 -15.02 15.82
C ASP A 53 12.24 -14.71 15.42
N GLY A 54 12.45 -13.92 14.36
CA GLY A 54 13.78 -13.61 13.85
C GLY A 54 14.41 -14.72 13.00
N SER A 55 13.68 -15.81 12.74
CA SER A 55 14.20 -16.93 11.94
C SER A 55 14.48 -16.52 10.50
N HIS A 56 15.59 -17.00 9.96
CA HIS A 56 15.84 -16.94 8.52
C HIS A 56 15.64 -18.32 7.91
N ILE A 57 15.08 -18.33 6.72
CA ILE A 57 14.71 -19.55 6.01
C ILE A 57 15.29 -19.54 4.60
N VAL A 58 15.59 -20.74 4.10
CA VAL A 58 15.96 -20.94 2.71
C VAL A 58 14.70 -21.17 1.90
N ILE A 59 14.46 -20.28 0.94
CA ILE A 59 13.44 -20.45 -0.09
C ILE A 59 14.08 -20.95 -1.38
N GLU A 60 13.32 -21.75 -2.13
CA GLU A 60 13.62 -22.08 -3.52
C GLU A 60 12.75 -21.17 -4.39
N ILE A 61 13.39 -20.52 -5.35
CA ILE A 61 12.78 -19.62 -6.33
C ILE A 61 12.74 -20.39 -7.65
N ASP A 62 11.51 -20.56 -8.15
CA ASP A 62 11.23 -21.18 -9.44
C ASP A 62 11.32 -20.09 -10.50
N ASP A 63 12.44 -20.08 -11.20
CA ASP A 63 12.72 -19.14 -12.28
C ASP A 63 12.54 -19.87 -13.61
N TRP A 64 12.37 -19.14 -14.72
CA TRP A 64 12.37 -19.72 -16.08
C TRP A 64 13.69 -20.42 -16.49
N GLY A 65 14.68 -20.48 -15.59
CA GLY A 65 15.97 -21.14 -15.73
C GLY A 65 16.18 -22.19 -14.65
N PRO A 66 17.44 -22.42 -14.20
CA PRO A 66 17.70 -23.22 -13.03
C PRO A 66 17.15 -22.53 -11.77
N ASN A 67 16.42 -23.27 -10.96
CA ASN A 67 15.90 -22.79 -9.68
C ASN A 67 17.07 -22.32 -8.80
N SER A 68 16.82 -21.24 -8.06
CA SER A 68 17.80 -20.62 -7.19
C SER A 68 17.36 -20.70 -5.73
N GLU A 69 18.32 -20.80 -4.81
CA GLU A 69 18.03 -20.78 -3.38
C GLU A 69 18.47 -19.45 -2.78
N GLN A 70 17.62 -18.89 -1.92
CA GLN A 70 17.90 -17.63 -1.23
C GLN A 70 17.55 -17.73 0.25
N CYS A 71 18.42 -17.17 1.09
CA CYS A 71 18.14 -16.98 2.51
C CYS A 71 17.33 -15.70 2.72
N VAL A 72 16.17 -15.80 3.37
CA VAL A 72 15.28 -14.66 3.65
C VAL A 72 14.93 -14.60 5.14
N GLY A 73 14.97 -13.39 5.71
CA GLY A 73 14.54 -13.12 7.07
C GLY A 73 13.06 -12.73 7.15
N PRO A 74 12.54 -12.44 8.36
CA PRO A 74 11.16 -12.05 8.54
C PRO A 74 10.76 -10.80 7.75
N GLY A 75 9.54 -10.81 7.23
CA GLY A 75 8.98 -9.75 6.40
C GLY A 75 9.14 -10.00 4.91
N VAL A 76 9.05 -8.92 4.13
CA VAL A 76 8.93 -8.96 2.67
C VAL A 76 10.31 -8.88 2.03
N THR A 77 10.62 -9.85 1.18
CA THR A 77 11.83 -9.87 0.35
C THR A 77 11.42 -9.81 -1.12
N TRP A 78 12.02 -8.89 -1.89
CA TRP A 78 11.93 -8.90 -3.34
C TRP A 78 12.82 -10.01 -3.89
N ILE A 79 12.28 -10.85 -4.76
CA ILE A 79 12.98 -12.02 -5.29
C ILE A 79 13.17 -11.98 -6.81
N GLY A 80 12.54 -11.03 -7.50
CA GLY A 80 12.71 -10.85 -8.94
C GLY A 80 11.55 -10.11 -9.59
N SER A 81 11.60 -9.99 -10.92
CA SER A 81 10.45 -9.51 -11.71
C SER A 81 9.40 -10.61 -11.83
N ALA A 82 8.12 -10.26 -11.86
CA ALA A 82 7.01 -11.20 -12.09
C ALA A 82 7.09 -11.92 -13.45
N SER A 83 7.83 -11.39 -14.43
CA SER A 83 8.06 -12.07 -15.72
C SER A 83 9.21 -13.10 -15.69
N GLY A 84 9.92 -13.21 -14.56
CA GLY A 84 11.10 -14.06 -14.42
C GLY A 84 10.95 -15.17 -13.36
N VAL A 85 10.01 -14.99 -12.44
CA VAL A 85 9.75 -15.90 -11.31
C VAL A 85 8.36 -16.50 -11.50
N ASP A 86 8.26 -17.82 -11.55
CA ASP A 86 6.99 -18.55 -11.65
C ASP A 86 6.46 -18.98 -10.26
N GLY A 87 7.32 -18.96 -9.23
CA GLY A 87 6.93 -19.28 -7.86
C GLY A 87 8.10 -19.22 -6.86
N ALA A 88 7.78 -19.29 -5.57
CA ALA A 88 8.78 -19.52 -4.54
C ALA A 88 8.18 -20.23 -3.30
N TRP A 89 8.94 -21.12 -2.67
CA TRP A 89 8.50 -21.86 -1.49
C TRP A 89 9.61 -22.09 -0.47
N TYR A 90 9.20 -22.26 0.79
CA TYR A 90 10.10 -22.64 1.86
C TYR A 90 10.61 -24.06 1.68
N THR A 91 11.93 -24.27 1.75
CA THR A 91 12.57 -25.58 1.55
C THR A 91 12.60 -26.46 2.81
N GLY A 92 12.10 -25.99 3.94
CA GLY A 92 12.20 -26.71 5.22
C GLY A 92 13.53 -26.54 5.95
N ARG A 93 14.43 -25.66 5.48
CA ARG A 93 15.74 -25.39 6.08
C ARG A 93 15.90 -23.95 6.53
N THR A 94 16.52 -23.77 7.69
CA THR A 94 16.96 -22.45 8.16
C THR A 94 18.31 -22.05 7.59
N CYS A 95 18.55 -20.76 7.65
CA CYS A 95 19.83 -20.08 7.53
C CYS A 95 19.83 -18.96 8.62
#